data_AF-A0A8S3WU37-F1
#
_entry.id   AF-A0A8S3WU37-F1
#
_cell.length_a   1.000
_cell.length_b   1.000
_cell.length_c   1.000
_cell.angle_alpha   90.00
_cell.angle_beta   90.00
_cell.angle_gamma   90.00
#
_symmetry.space_group_name_H-M   'P 1'
#
loop_
_entity.id
_entity.type
_entity.pdbx_description
1 polymer ?
#
loop_
_entity_poly.entity_id
_entity_poly.type
_entity_poly.pdbx_seq_one_letter_code
_entity_poly.pdbx_strand_id
1 'polypeptide(L)'
;MKKLLSDIVFEIKKAVKKEIGSFSEALSSYCQKLDGMMDTLAMITGKIKELKNKNTYLMNQNKHLELKIDVMEQYIRSLEQKQLNNTFELARVPEIKDENTEIILNILATKLNIGKKEITNS
;
A
#
# COMPACT_ATOMS: atom_id res chain seq x y z
N MET A 1 -81.37 15.22 -22.78
CA MET A 1 -80.49 14.03 -22.83
C MET A 1 -79.20 14.27 -23.62
N LYS A 2 -79.25 14.76 -24.87
CA LYS A 2 -78.04 15.05 -25.68
C LYS A 2 -77.06 16.06 -25.05
N LYS A 3 -77.57 17.14 -24.43
CA LYS A 3 -76.74 18.16 -23.76
C LYS A 3 -75.97 17.60 -22.56
N LEU A 4 -76.66 16.85 -21.70
CA LEU A 4 -76.04 16.16 -20.55
C LEU A 4 -74.92 15.20 -20.97
N LEU A 5 -75.14 14.41 -22.01
CA LEU A 5 -74.10 13.52 -22.58
C LEU A 5 -72.90 14.31 -23.11
N SER A 6 -73.14 15.44 -23.78
CA SER A 6 -72.07 16.33 -24.25
C SER A 6 -71.26 16.92 -23.10
N ASP A 7 -71.93 17.35 -22.03
CA ASP A 7 -71.30 17.95 -20.85
C ASP A 7 -70.45 16.91 -20.10
N ILE A 8 -70.95 15.67 -19.97
CA ILE A 8 -70.20 14.54 -19.39
C ILE A 8 -68.95 14.22 -20.22
N VAL A 9 -69.08 14.14 -21.55
CA VAL A 9 -67.93 13.88 -22.43
C VAL A 9 -66.89 15.00 -22.33
N PHE A 10 -67.33 16.25 -22.19
CA PHE A 10 -66.45 17.40 -22.01
C PHE A 10 -65.67 17.32 -20.69
N GLU A 11 -66.33 17.05 -19.57
CA GLU A 11 -65.67 16.91 -18.26
C GLU A 11 -64.74 15.70 -18.20
N ILE A 12 -65.11 14.57 -18.82
CA ILE A 12 -64.21 13.41 -18.94
C ILE A 12 -62.96 13.79 -19.73
N LYS A 13 -63.09 14.46 -20.89
CA LYS A 13 -61.94 14.91 -21.68
C LYS A 13 -61.04 15.85 -20.88
N LYS A 14 -61.64 16.76 -20.10
CA LYS A 14 -60.91 17.69 -19.24
C LYS A 14 -60.16 16.97 -18.13
N ALA A 15 -60.80 16.01 -17.46
CA ALA A 15 -60.18 15.17 -16.43
C ALA A 15 -59.01 14.36 -17.01
N VAL A 16 -59.22 13.67 -18.13
CA VAL A 16 -58.18 12.90 -18.82
C VAL A 16 -57.00 13.79 -19.23
N LYS A 17 -57.27 14.98 -19.79
CA LYS A 17 -56.21 15.93 -20.15
C LYS A 17 -55.39 16.40 -18.95
N LYS A 18 -56.04 16.61 -17.80
CA LYS A 18 -55.37 16.97 -16.55
C LYS A 18 -54.48 15.84 -16.05
N GLU A 19 -54.99 14.61 -16.01
CA GLU A 19 -54.23 13.43 -15.59
C GLU A 19 -53.02 13.17 -16.49
N ILE A 20 -53.18 13.30 -17.81
CA ILE A 20 -52.05 13.18 -18.76
C ILE A 20 -51.00 14.27 -18.51
N GLY A 21 -51.43 15.50 -18.21
CA GLY A 21 -50.52 16.59 -17.85
C GLY A 21 -49.70 16.27 -16.60
N SER A 22 -50.37 15.87 -15.52
CA SER A 22 -49.72 15.49 -14.26
C SER A 22 -48.81 14.28 -14.42
N PHE A 23 -49.20 13.28 -15.23
CA PHE A 23 -48.37 12.14 -15.55
C PHE A 23 -47.10 12.55 -16.32
N SER A 24 -47.23 13.44 -17.31
CA SER A 24 -46.09 13.95 -18.08
C SER A 24 -45.10 14.73 -17.22
N GLU A 25 -45.59 15.52 -16.26
CA GLU A 25 -44.75 16.25 -15.31
C GLU A 25 -43.99 15.29 -14.39
N ALA A 26 -44.68 14.29 -13.84
CA ALA A 26 -44.05 13.26 -13.02
C ALA A 26 -42.97 12.50 -13.79
N LEU A 27 -43.28 12.08 -15.03
CA LEU A 27 -42.33 11.38 -15.90
C LEU A 27 -41.09 12.23 -16.17
N SER A 28 -41.26 13.52 -16.49
CA SER A 28 -40.15 14.45 -16.69
C SER A 28 -39.26 14.57 -15.45
N SER A 29 -39.86 14.66 -14.25
CA SER A 29 -39.10 14.67 -12.99
C SER A 29 -38.31 13.38 -12.77
N TYR A 30 -38.87 12.22 -13.12
CA TYR A 30 -38.14 10.95 -13.04
C TYR A 30 -36.98 10.88 -14.04
N CYS A 31 -37.16 11.36 -15.27
CA CYS A 31 -36.07 11.45 -16.25
C CYS A 31 -34.91 12.30 -15.71
N GLN A 32 -35.19 13.49 -15.15
CA GLN A 32 -34.16 14.34 -14.55
C GLN A 32 -33.42 13.66 -13.39
N LYS A 33 -34.13 12.89 -12.56
CA LYS A 33 -33.51 12.12 -11.48
C LYS A 33 -32.62 11.00 -12.03
N LEU A 34 -33.05 10.31 -13.08
CA LEU A 34 -32.25 9.28 -13.74
C LEU A 34 -30.97 9.86 -14.35
N ASP A 35 -31.06 11.01 -15.00
CA ASP A 35 -29.89 11.70 -15.55
C ASP A 35 -28.88 12.05 -14.43
N GLY A 36 -29.35 12.61 -13.31
CA GLY A 36 -28.50 12.90 -12.15
C GLY A 36 -27.88 11.63 -11.53
N MET A 37 -28.59 10.50 -11.55
CA MET A 37 -28.04 9.21 -11.13
C MET A 37 -26.96 8.71 -12.11
N MET A 38 -27.15 8.88 -13.42
CA MET A 38 -26.15 8.52 -14.43
C MET A 38 -24.86 9.33 -14.25
N ASP A 39 -24.96 10.64 -14.04
CA ASP A 39 -23.81 11.50 -13.77
C ASP A 39 -23.05 11.07 -12.52
N THR A 40 -23.78 10.74 -11.45
CA THR A 40 -23.19 10.24 -10.20
C THR A 40 -22.47 8.90 -10.41
N LEU A 41 -23.06 7.99 -11.17
CA LEU A 41 -22.44 6.70 -11.51
C LEU A 41 -21.18 6.88 -12.36
N ALA A 42 -21.19 7.82 -13.31
CA ALA A 42 -20.01 8.16 -14.10
C ALA A 42 -18.86 8.68 -13.22
N MET A 43 -19.16 9.59 -12.28
CA MET A 43 -18.19 10.09 -11.30
C MET A 43 -17.63 8.99 -10.40
N ILE A 44 -18.48 8.10 -9.87
CA ILE A 44 -18.05 6.97 -9.04
C ILE A 44 -17.14 6.03 -9.84
N THR A 45 -17.52 5.72 -11.08
CA THR A 45 -16.73 4.86 -11.97
C THR A 45 -15.35 5.46 -12.24
N GLY A 46 -15.27 6.78 -12.46
CA GLY A 46 -14.01 7.52 -12.59
C GLY A 46 -13.13 7.38 -11.33
N LYS A 47 -13.70 7.63 -10.15
CA LYS A 47 -12.98 7.49 -8.87
C LYS A 47 -12.49 6.06 -8.61
N ILE A 48 -13.29 5.05 -8.95
CA ILE A 48 -12.87 3.64 -8.84
C ILE A 48 -11.65 3.38 -9.71
N LYS A 49 -11.61 3.91 -10.94
CA LYS A 49 -10.46 3.75 -11.84
C LYS A 49 -9.21 4.43 -11.29
N GLU A 50 -9.34 5.65 -10.79
CA GLU A 50 -8.24 6.38 -10.13
C GLU A 50 -7.69 5.63 -8.91
N LEU A 51 -8.58 5.13 -8.05
CA LEU A 51 -8.19 4.35 -6.87
C LEU A 51 -7.50 3.04 -7.26
N LYS A 52 -7.96 2.33 -8.29
CA LYS A 52 -7.29 1.13 -8.81
C LYS A 52 -5.89 1.43 -9.32
N ASN A 53 -5.72 2.53 -10.06
CA ASN A 53 -4.41 2.95 -10.55
C ASN A 53 -3.47 3.31 -9.40
N LYS A 54 -3.94 4.09 -8.42
CA LYS A 54 -3.16 4.47 -7.24
C LYS A 54 -2.77 3.26 -6.40
N ASN A 55 -3.67 2.30 -6.21
CA ASN A 55 -3.39 1.08 -5.47
C ASN A 55 -2.31 0.25 -6.18
N THR A 56 -2.42 0.07 -7.49
CA THR A 56 -1.41 -0.64 -8.29
C THR A 56 -0.04 0.03 -8.19
N TYR A 57 0.00 1.36 -8.27
CA TYR A 57 1.23 2.13 -8.10
C TYR A 57 1.86 1.91 -6.71
N LEU A 58 1.06 2.02 -5.64
CA LEU A 58 1.53 1.83 -4.28
C LEU A 58 2.00 0.40 -4.01
N MET A 59 1.30 -0.61 -4.52
CA MET A 59 1.76 -2.01 -4.45
C MET A 59 3.14 -2.19 -5.10
N ASN A 60 3.35 -1.60 -6.27
CA ASN A 60 4.64 -1.67 -6.95
C ASN A 60 5.74 -0.95 -6.15
N GLN A 61 5.44 0.21 -5.56
CA GLN A 61 6.38 0.92 -4.70
C GLN A 61 6.74 0.11 -3.44
N ASN A 62 5.75 -0.49 -2.78
CA ASN A 62 5.99 -1.34 -1.62
C ASN A 62 6.89 -2.52 -1.98
N LYS A 63 6.58 -3.24 -3.06
CA LYS A 63 7.40 -4.37 -3.51
C LYS A 63 8.85 -3.95 -3.83
N HIS A 64 9.04 -2.78 -4.43
CA HIS A 64 10.37 -2.24 -4.69
C HIS A 64 11.14 -1.90 -3.41
N LEU A 65 10.45 -1.36 -2.40
CA LEU A 65 11.05 -1.05 -1.10
C LEU A 65 11.38 -2.32 -0.32
N GLU A 66 10.50 -3.32 -0.32
CA GLU A 66 10.74 -4.64 0.28
C GLU A 66 12.00 -5.27 -0.32
N LEU A 67 12.12 -5.30 -1.64
CA LEU A 67 13.31 -5.82 -2.31
C LEU A 67 14.59 -5.06 -1.93
N LYS A 68 14.51 -3.73 -1.76
CA LYS A 68 15.65 -2.94 -1.30
C LYS A 68 16.06 -3.29 0.13
N ILE A 69 15.08 -3.49 1.01
CA ILE A 69 15.33 -3.90 2.39
C ILE A 69 16.01 -5.26 2.40
N ASP A 70 15.49 -6.23 1.66
CA ASP A 70 16.09 -7.58 1.58
C ASP A 70 17.55 -7.53 1.12
N VAL A 71 17.86 -6.72 0.10
CA VAL A 71 19.23 -6.53 -0.39
C VAL A 71 20.12 -5.88 0.68
N MET A 72 19.61 -4.89 1.41
CA MET A 72 20.36 -4.24 2.49
C MET A 72 20.63 -5.19 3.65
N GLU A 73 19.66 -6.01 4.04
CA GLU A 73 19.83 -7.02 5.08
C GLU A 73 20.86 -8.08 4.69
N GLN A 74 20.82 -8.57 3.46
CA GLN A 74 21.84 -9.49 2.93
C GLN A 74 23.23 -8.87 2.95
N TYR A 75 23.33 -7.58 2.58
CA TYR A 75 24.59 -6.87 2.61
C TYR A 75 25.15 -6.74 4.04
N ILE A 76 24.32 -6.37 5.00
CA ILE A 76 24.69 -6.28 6.43
C ILE A 76 25.20 -7.63 6.93
N ARG A 77 24.46 -8.72 6.68
CA ARG A 77 24.88 -10.07 7.08
C ARG A 77 26.23 -10.46 6.45
N SER A 78 26.48 -10.05 5.21
CA SER A 78 27.78 -10.30 4.56
C SER A 78 28.93 -9.52 5.22
N LEU A 79 28.66 -8.30 5.71
CA LEU A 79 29.65 -7.50 6.43
C LEU A 79 29.95 -8.11 7.80
N GLU A 80 28.91 -8.50 8.54
CA GLU A 80 29.04 -9.20 9.82
C GLU A 80 29.83 -10.51 9.66
N GLN A 81 29.53 -11.29 8.62
CA GLN A 81 30.26 -12.53 8.34
C GLN A 81 31.72 -12.26 7.94
N LYS A 82 32.00 -11.20 7.17
CA LYS A 82 33.37 -10.78 6.86
C LYS A 82 34.14 -10.37 8.11
N GLN A 83 33.49 -9.66 9.03
CA GLN A 83 34.09 -9.28 10.30
C GLN A 83 34.40 -10.52 11.15
N LEU A 84 33.45 -11.43 11.31
CA LEU A 84 33.65 -12.68 12.05
C LEU A 84 34.77 -13.54 11.45
N ASN A 85 34.82 -13.68 10.12
CA ASN A 85 35.89 -14.44 9.46
C ASN A 85 37.29 -13.86 9.71
N ASN A 86 37.38 -12.55 9.97
CA ASN A 86 38.64 -11.85 10.21
C ASN A 86 38.93 -11.66 11.72
N THR A 87 38.11 -12.20 12.61
CA THR A 87 38.26 -12.04 14.07
C THR A 87 38.41 -13.41 14.73
N PHE A 88 39.48 -13.63 15.48
CA PHE A 88 39.66 -14.82 16.31
C PHE A 88 39.26 -14.51 17.75
N GLU A 89 38.24 -15.19 18.26
CA GLU A 89 37.81 -15.07 19.66
C GLU A 89 38.37 -16.23 20.49
N LEU A 90 39.12 -15.89 21.55
CA LEU A 90 39.68 -16.87 22.48
C LEU A 90 38.69 -17.16 23.61
N ALA A 91 37.86 -18.20 23.44
CA ALA A 91 36.92 -18.63 24.48
C ALA A 91 37.60 -19.52 25.54
N ARG A 92 37.15 -19.40 26.81
CA ARG A 92 37.57 -20.21 27.98
C ARG A 92 39.02 -20.03 28.41
N VAL A 93 39.60 -18.85 28.19
CA VAL A 93 40.86 -18.47 28.85
C VAL A 93 40.54 -18.08 30.30
N PRO A 94 41.17 -18.70 31.31
CA PRO A 94 41.00 -18.29 32.71
C PRO A 94 41.46 -16.84 32.87
N GLU A 95 40.65 -15.98 33.49
CA GLU A 95 41.07 -14.61 33.79
C GLU A 95 42.14 -14.63 34.89
N ILE A 96 43.37 -14.27 34.53
CA ILE A 96 44.49 -14.14 35.46
C ILE A 96 44.76 -12.65 35.68
N LYS A 97 44.84 -12.21 36.95
CA LYS A 97 45.22 -10.83 37.29
C LYS A 97 46.62 -10.49 36.76
N ASP A 98 46.77 -9.28 36.23
CA ASP A 98 48.02 -8.75 35.65
C ASP A 98 48.52 -9.51 34.40
N GLU A 99 47.59 -10.01 33.58
CA GLU A 99 47.93 -10.63 32.29
C GLU A 99 48.58 -9.62 31.33
N ASN A 100 49.79 -9.94 30.89
CA ASN A 100 50.46 -9.16 29.86
C ASN A 100 49.94 -9.57 28.48
N THR A 101 48.86 -8.90 28.07
CA THR A 101 48.19 -9.07 26.77
C THR A 101 49.15 -8.92 25.59
N GLU A 102 50.19 -8.10 25.70
CA GLU A 102 51.19 -7.91 24.64
C GLU A 102 52.05 -9.15 24.40
N ILE A 103 52.42 -9.89 25.46
CA ILE A 103 53.14 -11.17 25.34
C ILE A 103 52.23 -12.23 24.70
N ILE A 104 50.97 -12.28 25.09
CA ILE A 104 49.98 -13.23 24.56
C ILE A 104 49.75 -12.99 23.06
N LEU A 105 49.55 -11.72 22.66
CA LEU A 105 49.43 -11.32 21.25
C LEU A 105 50.67 -11.69 20.43
N ASN A 106 51.87 -11.53 21.01
CA ASN A 106 53.12 -11.90 20.34
C ASN A 106 53.25 -13.41 20.12
N ILE A 107 52.87 -14.21 21.12
CA ILE A 107 52.89 -15.68 21.01
C ILE A 107 51.86 -16.15 19.98
N LEU A 108 50.66 -15.55 19.96
CA LEU A 108 49.61 -15.86 18.99
C LEU A 108 50.03 -15.49 17.57
N ALA A 109 50.56 -14.28 17.36
CA ALA A 109 51.10 -13.84 16.07
C ALA A 109 52.16 -14.81 15.53
N THR A 110 53.06 -15.26 16.40
CA THR A 110 54.15 -16.18 16.04
C THR A 110 53.62 -17.59 15.73
N LYS A 111 52.68 -18.10 16.53
CA LYS A 111 52.11 -19.46 16.33
C LYS A 111 51.17 -19.55 15.13
N LEU A 112 50.43 -18.49 14.84
CA LEU A 112 49.49 -18.44 13.73
C LEU A 112 50.13 -17.87 12.44
N ASN A 113 51.39 -17.44 12.51
CA ASN A 113 52.16 -16.88 11.41
C ASN A 113 51.49 -15.66 10.76
N ILE A 114 50.92 -14.78 11.58
CA ILE A 114 50.22 -13.56 11.16
C ILE A 114 50.94 -12.32 11.70
N GLY A 115 50.87 -11.20 10.97
CA GLY A 115 51.52 -9.96 11.38
C GLY A 115 50.86 -9.35 12.63
N LYS A 116 51.65 -8.85 13.59
CA LYS A 116 51.14 -8.23 14.84
C LYS A 116 50.09 -7.13 14.63
N LYS A 117 50.08 -6.46 13.47
CA LYS A 117 49.13 -5.40 13.13
C LYS A 117 47.72 -5.91 12.78
N GLU A 118 47.57 -7.21 12.56
CA GLU A 118 46.31 -7.85 12.18
C GLU A 118 45.56 -8.44 13.39
N ILE A 119 46.14 -8.36 14.60
CA ILE A 119 45.54 -8.85 15.83
C ILE A 119 45.09 -7.66 16.68
N THR A 120 43.78 -7.47 16.80
CA THR A 120 43.18 -6.38 17.58
C THR A 120 42.63 -6.90 18.90
N ASN A 121 42.96 -6.22 20.00
CA ASN A 121 42.31 -6.42 21.29
C ASN A 121 41.16 -5.40 21.40
N SER A 122 39.94 -5.86 21.69
CA SER A 122 38.77 -4.99 21.90
C SER A 122 38.67 -4.54 23.35
#